data_AF-A0A396FDX7-F1
#
_entry.id   AF-A0A396FDX7-F1
#
_cell.length_a   1.000
_cell.length_b   1.000
_cell.length_c   1.000
_cell.angle_alpha   90.00
_cell.angle_beta   90.00
_cell.angle_gamma   90.00
#
_symmetry.space_group_name_H-M   'P 1'
#
loop_
_entity.id
_entity.type
_entity.pdbx_description
1 polymer ?
#
loop_
_entity_poly.entity_id
_entity_poly.type
_entity_poly.pdbx_seq_one_letter_code
_entity_poly.pdbx_strand_id
1 'polypeptide(L)'
;MDKKKRLLILIFVLILSGIVVIFIHKNGSMKGDSIMEENAISGDDNTHWFHSNGIITSIDNSQKKICVDISQKNNFFDGTNITLNCNKSSLDITYLEAGQEITFYFFENNVLDTEVAIEKLNIVTP
;
A
#
# COMPACT_ATOMS: atom_id res chain seq x y z
N MET A 1 -66.39 -13.18 7.43
CA MET A 1 -65.42 -12.44 8.27
C MET A 1 -65.92 -11.01 8.46
N ASP A 2 -66.21 -10.66 9.72
CA ASP A 2 -66.75 -9.36 10.14
C ASP A 2 -65.86 -8.19 9.65
N LYS A 3 -66.47 -7.08 9.20
CA LYS A 3 -65.74 -5.91 8.69
C LYS A 3 -64.74 -5.36 9.71
N LYS A 4 -65.08 -5.38 11.01
CA LYS A 4 -64.17 -4.99 12.10
C LYS A 4 -63.01 -5.98 12.23
N LYS A 5 -63.26 -7.29 12.09
CA LYS A 5 -62.20 -8.32 12.10
C LYS A 5 -61.28 -8.18 10.87
N ARG A 6 -61.82 -7.88 9.69
CA ARG A 6 -61.03 -7.62 8.48
C ARG A 6 -60.16 -6.36 8.64
N LEU A 7 -60.72 -5.29 9.23
CA LEU A 7 -59.98 -4.05 9.48
C LEU A 7 -58.83 -4.27 10.47
N LEU A 8 -59.06 -5.03 11.54
CA LEU A 8 -58.04 -5.34 12.54
C LEU A 8 -56.88 -6.17 11.96
N ILE A 9 -57.19 -7.13 11.07
CA ILE A 9 -56.18 -7.92 10.36
C ILE A 9 -55.34 -7.03 9.43
N LEU A 10 -55.97 -6.10 8.69
CA LEU A 10 -55.26 -5.21 7.78
C LEU A 10 -54.29 -4.28 8.53
N ILE A 11 -54.70 -3.73 9.67
CA ILE A 11 -53.84 -2.89 10.51
C ILE A 11 -52.64 -3.69 11.02
N PHE A 12 -52.86 -4.92 11.48
CA PHE A 12 -51.80 -5.79 11.98
C PHE A 12 -50.77 -6.14 10.89
N VAL A 13 -51.23 -6.43 9.66
CA VAL A 13 -50.36 -6.73 8.52
C VAL A 13 -49.48 -5.53 8.15
N LEU A 14 -50.04 -4.31 8.16
CA LEU A 14 -49.28 -3.10 7.85
C LEU A 14 -48.17 -2.85 8.88
N ILE A 15 -48.47 -3.02 10.17
CA ILE A 15 -47.49 -2.87 11.26
C ILE A 15 -46.36 -3.90 11.11
N LEU A 16 -46.69 -5.17 10.82
CA LEU A 16 -45.69 -6.22 10.59
C LEU A 16 -44.79 -5.92 9.39
N SER A 17 -45.34 -5.41 8.28
CA SER A 17 -44.52 -5.07 7.11
C SER A 17 -43.50 -3.94 7.41
N GLY A 18 -43.87 -2.97 8.25
CA GLY A 18 -42.97 -1.88 8.64
C GLY A 18 -41.78 -2.37 9.48
N ILE A 19 -42.01 -3.31 10.40
CA ILE A 19 -40.97 -3.87 11.28
C ILE A 19 -39.93 -4.66 10.46
N VAL A 20 -40.36 -5.41 9.43
CA VAL A 20 -39.45 -6.18 8.57
C VAL A 20 -38.49 -5.27 7.79
N VAL A 21 -38.98 -4.14 7.27
CA VAL A 21 -38.15 -3.18 6.52
C VAL A 21 -37.08 -2.53 7.40
N ILE A 22 -37.40 -2.22 8.66
CA ILE A 22 -36.44 -1.66 9.64
C ILE A 22 -35.33 -2.68 9.96
N PHE A 23 -35.68 -3.97 10.05
CA PHE A 23 -34.72 -5.04 10.31
C PHE A 23 -33.73 -5.21 9.15
N ILE A 24 -34.20 -5.09 7.90
CA ILE A 24 -33.35 -5.16 6.70
C ILE A 24 -32.41 -3.95 6.60
N HIS A 25 -32.86 -2.73 6.92
CA HIS A 25 -31.98 -1.56 6.85
C HIS A 25 -30.91 -1.54 7.95
N LYS A 26 -31.22 -2.07 9.14
CA LYS A 26 -30.27 -2.10 10.26
C LYS A 26 -29.23 -3.23 10.14
N ASN A 27 -29.56 -4.32 9.46
CA ASN A 27 -28.69 -5.50 9.34
C ASN A 27 -28.23 -5.80 7.90
N GLY A 28 -28.74 -5.10 6.88
CA GLY A 28 -28.42 -5.32 5.47
C GLY A 28 -27.12 -4.66 5.00
N SER A 29 -26.45 -3.90 5.85
CA SER A 29 -25.09 -3.39 5.60
C SER A 29 -24.05 -4.30 6.25
N MET A 30 -24.16 -5.61 6.05
CA MET A 30 -23.00 -6.47 6.12
C MET A 30 -22.25 -6.30 4.80
N LYS A 31 -21.47 -5.22 4.70
CA LYS A 31 -20.32 -5.22 3.80
C LYS A 31 -19.47 -6.40 4.26
N GLY A 32 -19.33 -7.40 3.40
CA GLY A 32 -18.41 -8.49 3.65
C GLY A 32 -17.01 -7.90 3.66
N ASP A 33 -16.52 -7.56 4.85
CA ASP A 33 -15.08 -7.48 5.06
C ASP A 33 -14.60 -8.91 4.90
N SER A 34 -14.01 -9.19 3.74
CA SER A 34 -13.19 -10.38 3.56
C SER A 34 -12.09 -10.27 4.62
N ILE A 35 -12.29 -10.97 5.74
CA ILE A 35 -11.18 -11.32 6.62
C ILE A 35 -10.32 -12.24 5.75
N MET A 36 -9.34 -11.64 5.08
CA MET A 36 -8.21 -12.39 4.56
C MET A 36 -7.63 -13.07 5.79
N GLU A 37 -7.72 -14.40 5.83
CA GLU A 37 -6.95 -15.21 6.75
C GLU A 37 -5.50 -14.98 6.36
N GLU A 38 -4.90 -13.93 6.94
CA GLU A 38 -3.48 -13.72 6.91
C GLU A 38 -2.90 -14.86 7.73
N ASN A 39 -2.54 -15.94 7.04
CA ASN A 39 -1.48 -16.82 7.53
C ASN A 39 -0.18 -16.00 7.45
N ALA A 40 -0.09 -14.97 8.29
CA ALA A 40 1.13 -14.26 8.57
C ALA A 40 2.01 -15.26 9.31
N ILE A 41 2.79 -16.03 8.55
CA ILE A 41 4.11 -16.35 9.04
C ILE A 41 4.76 -14.97 9.17
N SER A 42 4.72 -14.41 10.38
CA SER A 42 5.25 -13.09 10.68
C SER A 42 6.76 -13.10 10.41
N GLY A 43 7.13 -12.92 9.14
CA GLY A 43 8.42 -12.37 8.79
C GLY A 43 8.34 -10.91 9.20
N ASP A 44 9.16 -10.51 10.17
CA ASP A 44 9.49 -9.10 10.40
C ASP A 44 9.73 -8.45 9.03
N ASP A 45 9.17 -7.26 8.75
CA ASP A 45 9.31 -6.60 7.43
C ASP A 45 10.80 -6.33 7.08
N ASN A 46 11.69 -6.52 8.04
CA ASN A 46 13.15 -6.54 7.88
C ASN A 46 13.71 -7.90 7.42
N THR A 47 12.87 -8.85 7.00
CA THR A 47 13.29 -10.17 6.50
C THR A 47 13.21 -10.30 4.98
N HIS A 48 12.55 -9.36 4.31
CA HIS A 48 12.35 -9.39 2.86
C HIS A 48 12.79 -8.08 2.20
N TRP A 49 13.74 -8.17 1.27
CA TRP A 49 14.13 -7.04 0.43
C TRP A 49 13.20 -6.89 -0.76
N PHE A 50 12.69 -5.68 -0.94
CA PHE A 50 12.08 -5.22 -2.16
C PHE A 50 13.14 -4.57 -3.06
N HIS A 51 12.83 -4.42 -4.34
CA HIS A 51 13.71 -3.71 -5.27
C HIS A 51 12.94 -2.88 -6.28
N SER A 52 13.60 -1.84 -6.77
CA SER A 52 13.12 -1.07 -7.92
C SER A 52 14.30 -0.68 -8.80
N ASN A 53 14.00 -0.40 -10.05
CA ASN A 53 14.97 0.16 -10.99
C ASN A 53 14.74 1.66 -11.12
N GLY A 54 15.81 2.40 -11.38
CA GLY A 54 15.74 3.83 -11.64
C GLY A 54 16.98 4.33 -12.37
N ILE A 55 16.83 5.46 -13.04
CA ILE A 55 17.94 6.17 -13.68
C ILE A 55 18.45 7.23 -12.71
N ILE A 56 19.75 7.27 -12.46
CA ILE A 56 20.36 8.29 -11.60
C ILE A 56 20.19 9.67 -12.24
N THR A 57 19.57 10.60 -11.52
CA THR A 57 19.39 11.99 -11.97
C THR A 57 20.42 12.93 -11.33
N SER A 58 20.82 12.67 -10.08
CA SER A 58 21.87 13.43 -9.39
C SER A 58 22.48 12.66 -8.24
N ILE A 59 23.72 13.01 -7.87
CA ILE A 59 24.44 12.39 -6.75
C ILE A 59 24.97 13.50 -5.83
N ASP A 60 24.68 13.38 -4.53
CA ASP A 60 25.30 14.16 -3.48
C ASP A 60 26.22 13.25 -2.63
N ASN A 61 27.50 13.26 -2.98
CA ASN A 61 28.53 12.49 -2.28
C ASN A 61 28.74 12.96 -0.83
N SER A 62 28.49 14.24 -0.53
CA SER A 62 28.67 14.76 0.83
C SER A 62 27.60 14.24 1.78
N GLN A 63 26.37 14.08 1.29
CA GLN A 63 25.25 13.54 2.07
C GLN A 63 25.05 12.04 1.91
N LYS A 64 25.83 11.40 1.02
CA LYS A 64 25.63 10.02 0.58
C LYS A 64 24.19 9.78 0.10
N LYS A 65 23.71 10.66 -0.77
CA LYS A 65 22.37 10.57 -1.36
C LYS A 65 22.43 10.51 -2.87
N ILE A 66 21.50 9.77 -3.46
CA ILE A 66 21.31 9.67 -4.90
C ILE A 66 19.86 9.99 -5.21
N CYS A 67 19.58 10.86 -6.17
CA CYS A 67 18.24 11.00 -6.71
C CYS A 67 18.10 10.10 -7.93
N VAL A 68 17.01 9.36 -8.01
CA VAL A 68 16.67 8.51 -9.15
C VAL A 68 15.28 8.85 -9.66
N ASP A 69 15.09 8.69 -10.97
CA ASP A 69 13.77 8.64 -11.57
C ASP A 69 13.42 7.17 -11.82
N ILE A 70 12.39 6.66 -11.14
CA ILE A 70 11.88 5.31 -11.34
C ILE A 70 10.92 5.31 -12.53
N SER A 71 11.09 4.37 -13.45
CA SER A 71 10.37 4.36 -14.73
C SER A 71 8.85 4.14 -14.59
N GLN A 72 8.40 3.59 -13.46
CA GLN A 72 6.99 3.38 -13.17
C GLN A 72 6.69 3.67 -11.69
N LYS A 73 5.58 4.37 -11.46
CA LYS A 73 5.00 4.47 -10.12
C LYS A 73 4.66 3.06 -9.64
N ASN A 74 5.02 2.75 -8.40
CA ASN A 74 4.72 1.47 -7.75
C ASN A 74 3.99 1.71 -6.42
N ASN A 75 3.70 0.64 -5.67
CA ASN A 75 2.96 0.74 -4.41
C ASN A 75 3.81 1.26 -3.24
N PHE A 76 5.12 1.44 -3.42
CA PHE A 76 6.03 1.90 -2.37
C PHE A 76 6.23 3.42 -2.41
N PHE A 77 6.15 4.03 -3.59
CA PHE A 77 6.47 5.44 -3.77
C PHE A 77 5.33 6.22 -4.43
N ASP A 78 5.03 7.40 -3.88
CA ASP A 78 3.94 8.24 -4.39
C ASP A 78 4.27 8.99 -5.69
N GLY A 79 5.56 9.10 -6.02
CA GLY A 79 6.08 9.74 -7.23
C GLY A 79 7.18 8.91 -7.88
N THR A 80 7.78 9.45 -8.94
CA THR A 80 8.88 8.79 -9.66
C THR A 80 10.26 9.28 -9.26
N ASN A 81 10.36 10.49 -8.70
CA ASN A 81 11.62 11.04 -8.23
C ASN A 81 11.87 10.64 -6.78
N ILE A 82 12.80 9.70 -6.58
CA ILE A 82 13.10 9.09 -5.28
C ILE A 82 14.52 9.46 -4.85
N THR A 83 14.67 9.82 -3.59
CA THR A 83 15.97 10.02 -2.95
C THR A 83 16.39 8.73 -2.27
N LEU A 84 17.50 8.14 -2.70
CA LEU A 84 18.13 7.00 -2.07
C LEU A 84 19.09 7.51 -1.00
N ASN A 85 18.90 7.06 0.24
CA ASN A 85 19.82 7.28 1.33
C ASN A 85 20.83 6.12 1.37
N CYS A 86 22.08 6.43 1.03
CA CYS A 86 23.16 5.46 0.88
C CYS A 86 24.13 5.49 2.08
N ASN A 87 23.65 5.84 3.28
CA ASN A 87 24.50 5.93 4.48
C ASN A 87 25.00 4.58 5.00
N LYS A 88 24.42 3.46 4.53
CA LYS A 88 24.89 2.13 4.89
C LYS A 88 26.37 1.98 4.51
N SER A 89 27.21 1.56 5.46
CA SER A 89 28.66 1.55 5.30
C SER A 89 29.18 0.68 4.16
N SER A 90 28.40 -0.35 3.78
CA SER A 90 28.72 -1.25 2.66
C SER A 90 28.45 -0.64 1.28
N LEU A 91 27.82 0.54 1.20
CA LEU A 91 27.54 1.22 -0.05
C LEU A 91 28.63 2.23 -0.35
N ASP A 92 29.24 2.06 -1.53
CA ASP A 92 30.12 3.04 -2.13
C ASP A 92 29.43 3.59 -3.39
N ILE A 93 29.27 4.91 -3.44
CA ILE A 93 28.58 5.64 -4.51
C ILE A 93 29.53 6.53 -5.32
N THR A 94 30.84 6.49 -5.01
CA THR A 94 31.83 7.43 -5.57
C THR A 94 32.07 7.28 -7.07
N TYR A 95 31.79 6.09 -7.62
CA TYR A 95 31.94 5.75 -9.03
C TYR A 95 30.64 5.82 -9.85
N LEU A 96 29.54 6.22 -9.20
CA LEU A 96 28.26 6.34 -9.88
C LEU A 96 28.17 7.69 -10.61
N GLU A 97 27.41 7.70 -11.69
CA GLU A 97 27.21 8.87 -12.54
C GLU A 97 25.74 9.04 -12.91
N ALA A 98 25.32 10.27 -13.16
CA ALA A 98 23.99 10.55 -13.68
C ALA A 98 23.78 9.89 -15.05
N GLY A 99 22.58 9.38 -15.30
CA GLY A 99 22.22 8.64 -16.50
C GLY A 99 22.42 7.12 -16.40
N GLN A 100 23.10 6.61 -15.36
CA GLN A 100 23.20 5.17 -15.13
C GLN A 100 21.87 4.59 -14.67
N GLU A 101 21.48 3.44 -15.22
CA GLU A 101 20.40 2.64 -14.69
C GLU A 101 20.93 1.77 -13.55
N ILE A 102 20.21 1.78 -12.43
CA ILE A 102 20.53 1.00 -11.25
C ILE A 102 19.33 0.20 -10.76
N THR A 103 19.61 -0.93 -10.12
CA THR A 103 18.66 -1.65 -9.27
C THR A 103 19.05 -1.40 -7.82
N PHE A 104 18.12 -0.90 -7.01
CA PHE A 104 18.32 -0.68 -5.59
C PHE A 104 17.37 -1.53 -4.76
N TYR A 105 17.85 -2.00 -3.61
CA TYR A 105 17.13 -2.90 -2.71
C TYR A 105 16.89 -2.23 -1.37
N PHE A 106 15.71 -2.42 -0.79
CA PHE A 106 15.29 -1.76 0.45
C PHE A 106 14.29 -2.64 1.22
N PHE A 107 14.14 -2.35 2.51
CA PHE A 107 13.02 -2.84 3.31
C PHE A 107 11.85 -1.86 3.22
N GLU A 108 10.62 -2.35 3.28
CA GLU A 108 9.42 -1.50 3.26
C GLU A 108 9.45 -0.45 4.39
N ASN A 109 9.87 -0.85 5.58
CA ASN A 109 10.01 0.04 6.75
C ASN A 109 11.06 1.16 6.59
N ASN A 110 11.91 1.10 5.56
CA ASN A 110 12.90 2.14 5.27
C ASN A 110 12.36 3.26 4.36
N VAL A 111 11.14 3.14 3.84
CA VAL A 111 10.53 4.13 2.94
C VAL A 111 9.90 5.25 3.77
N LEU A 112 10.36 6.49 3.53
CA LEU A 112 9.93 7.71 4.19
C LEU A 112 9.56 8.75 3.13
N ASP A 113 8.29 8.81 2.76
CA ASP A 113 7.75 9.66 1.69
C ASP A 113 8.47 9.45 0.34
N THR A 114 9.40 10.34 0.01
CA THR A 114 10.22 10.31 -1.21
C THR A 114 11.67 9.90 -0.95
N GLU A 115 12.05 9.60 0.29
CA GLU A 115 13.38 9.10 0.66
C GLU A 115 13.30 7.63 1.08
N VAL A 116 14.29 6.82 0.69
CA VAL A 116 14.39 5.43 1.12
C VAL A 116 15.82 5.06 1.47
N ALA A 117 16.02 4.49 2.66
CA ALA A 117 17.30 3.91 3.03
C ALA A 117 17.50 2.56 2.32
N ILE A 118 18.57 2.47 1.53
CA ILE A 118 18.84 1.30 0.70
C ILE A 118 19.86 0.37 1.35
N GLU A 119 19.65 -0.92 1.11
CA GLU A 119 20.43 -2.02 1.64
C GLU A 119 21.54 -2.45 0.66
N LYS A 120 21.25 -2.35 -0.63
CA LYS A 120 22.13 -2.73 -1.73
C LYS A 120 21.81 -1.92 -2.99
N LEU A 121 22.81 -1.72 -3.83
CA LEU A 121 22.69 -1.12 -5.15
C LEU A 121 23.54 -1.92 -6.15
N ASN A 122 23.01 -2.14 -7.35
CA ASN A 122 23.72 -2.71 -8.49
C ASN A 122 23.56 -1.79 -9.70
N ILE A 123 24.63 -1.60 -10.47
CA ILE A 123 24.53 -0.99 -11.82
C ILE A 123 23.94 -2.02 -12.77
N VAL A 124 22.94 -1.62 -13.55
CA VAL A 124 22.44 -2.43 -14.65
C VAL A 124 23.43 -2.30 -15.81
N THR A 125 24.13 -3.39 -16.12
CA THR A 125 25.01 -3.45 -17.28
C THR A 125 24.22 -3.97 -18.49
N PRO A 126 24.39 -3.36 -19.68
CA PRO A 126 23.81 -3.90 -20.93
C PRO A 126 24.32 -5.29 -21.27
#